data_AF-A0A356B008-F1
#
_entry.id   AF-A0A356B008-F1
#
_cell.length_a   1.000
_cell.length_b   1.000
_cell.length_c   1.000
_cell.angle_alpha   90.00
_cell.angle_beta   90.00
_cell.angle_gamma   90.00
#
_symmetry.space_group_name_H-M   'P 1'
#
loop_
_entity.id
_entity.type
_entity.pdbx_description
1 polymer ?
#
loop_
_entity_poly.entity_id
_entity_poly.type
_entity_poly.pdbx_seq_one_letter_code
_entity_poly.pdbx_strand_id
1 'polypeptide(L)'
;MNNDNKPTREQLKELYEAAIAFKQEQPWSRLYDSDVICLENPVDKTIAHCSVMGRVGDYFALGVYFGDEGICNLWRLMGDDNTLSDQELINNQNCLMCSFEDRSTLTSEELKQIKDLGLSFRGKKQWPIFCRYEPGFFPWYINKEECIFLTHALKQILIVSRDISDGKLEIDTDNGETILRYSQEQNGKLEWYNKKVPLMVPIVSYSPVEITDELLIYRI
;
A
#
# COMPACT_ATOMS: atom_id res chain seq x y z
N MET A 1 -2.92 5.40 23.04
CA MET A 1 -1.75 5.83 22.23
C MET A 1 -1.14 7.07 22.88
N ASN A 2 0.19 7.10 23.09
CA ASN A 2 0.87 8.33 23.50
C ASN A 2 0.83 9.36 22.38
N ASN A 3 0.85 10.65 22.73
CA ASN A 3 0.85 11.73 21.74
C ASN A 3 2.15 11.78 20.90
N ASP A 4 3.22 11.14 21.38
CA ASP A 4 4.57 11.20 20.81
C ASP A 4 4.75 10.44 19.48
N ASN A 5 3.80 9.58 19.10
CA ASN A 5 3.87 8.80 17.86
C ASN A 5 3.02 9.37 16.70
N LYS A 6 2.54 10.62 16.82
CA LYS A 6 1.81 11.29 15.73
C LYS A 6 2.78 11.97 14.76
N PRO A 7 2.50 11.98 13.45
CA PRO A 7 3.22 12.80 12.48
C PRO A 7 3.25 14.29 12.86
N THR A 8 4.36 14.99 12.59
CA THR A 8 4.39 16.45 12.69
C THR A 8 3.65 17.12 11.53
N ARG A 9 3.37 18.42 11.67
CA ARG A 9 2.73 19.23 10.62
C ARG A 9 3.51 19.19 9.30
N GLU A 10 4.83 19.23 9.39
CA GLU A 10 5.76 19.22 8.26
C GLU A 10 5.73 17.86 7.54
N GLN A 11 5.76 16.77 8.30
CA GLN A 11 5.68 15.41 7.76
C GLN A 11 4.34 15.16 7.05
N LEU A 12 3.23 15.58 7.67
CA LEU A 12 1.91 15.51 7.04
C LEU A 12 1.86 16.35 5.77
N LYS A 13 2.42 17.58 5.80
CA LYS A 13 2.47 18.43 4.60
C LYS A 13 3.20 17.73 3.45
N GLU A 14 4.38 17.14 3.70
CA GLU A 14 5.11 16.38 2.69
C GLU A 14 4.34 15.15 2.17
N LEU A 15 3.62 14.45 3.05
CA LEU A 15 2.79 13.31 2.68
C LEU A 15 1.63 13.73 1.77
N TYR A 16 0.89 14.80 2.12
CA TYR A 16 -0.16 15.35 1.26
C TYR A 16 0.39 15.87 -0.07
N GLU A 17 1.55 16.54 -0.09
CA GLU A 17 2.20 16.97 -1.33
C GLU A 17 2.56 15.78 -2.24
N ALA A 18 3.08 14.68 -1.66
CA ALA A 18 3.35 13.44 -2.40
C ALA A 18 2.07 12.79 -2.93
N ALA A 19 1.01 12.73 -2.13
CA ALA A 19 -0.28 12.18 -2.54
C ALA A 19 -0.95 13.01 -3.64
N ILE A 20 -0.82 14.34 -3.59
CA ILE A 20 -1.31 15.26 -4.63
C ILE A 20 -0.57 15.01 -5.95
N ALA A 21 0.76 14.90 -5.95
CA ALA A 21 1.53 14.60 -7.15
C ALA A 21 1.15 13.24 -7.75
N PHE A 22 1.05 12.20 -6.90
CA PHE A 22 0.60 10.87 -7.29
C PHE A 22 -0.80 10.89 -7.93
N LYS A 23 -1.74 11.66 -7.36
CA LYS A 23 -3.10 11.83 -7.89
C LYS A 23 -3.14 12.55 -9.24
N GLN A 24 -2.32 13.58 -9.41
CA GLN A 24 -2.26 14.38 -10.64
C GLN A 24 -1.71 13.57 -11.81
N GLU A 25 -0.70 12.74 -11.57
CA GLU A 25 -0.04 11.92 -12.60
C GLU A 25 -0.74 10.60 -12.92
N GLN A 26 -1.65 10.13 -12.06
CA GLN A 26 -2.53 8.98 -12.31
C GLN A 26 -1.77 7.71 -12.76
N PRO A 27 -0.83 7.18 -11.95
CA PRO A 27 0.02 6.06 -12.37
C PRO A 27 -0.74 4.76 -12.70
N TRP A 28 -1.97 4.59 -12.20
CA TRP A 28 -2.92 3.54 -12.59
C TRP A 28 -3.40 3.62 -14.06
N SER A 29 -3.15 4.71 -14.77
CA SER A 29 -3.43 4.80 -16.22
C SER A 29 -2.49 3.93 -17.07
N ARG A 30 -1.35 3.52 -16.49
CA ARG A 30 -0.31 2.73 -17.15
C ARG A 30 0.02 1.43 -16.39
N LEU A 31 -0.03 1.43 -15.07
CA LEU A 31 0.09 0.22 -14.24
C LEU A 31 -1.26 -0.50 -14.07
N TYR A 32 -1.20 -1.81 -13.91
CA TYR A 32 -2.24 -2.65 -13.31
C TYR A 32 -2.01 -2.75 -11.79
N ASP A 33 -3.02 -3.17 -11.05
CA ASP A 33 -2.92 -3.52 -9.63
C ASP A 33 -1.99 -4.72 -9.38
N SER A 34 -1.91 -5.64 -10.34
CA SER A 34 -0.96 -6.75 -10.40
C SER A 34 0.49 -6.35 -10.68
N ASP A 35 0.77 -5.11 -11.10
CA ASP A 35 2.12 -4.61 -11.39
C ASP A 35 2.86 -4.23 -10.09
N VAL A 36 3.04 -5.23 -9.22
CA VAL A 36 3.58 -5.05 -7.86
C VAL A 36 5.04 -4.62 -7.92
N ILE A 37 5.34 -3.40 -7.46
CA ILE A 37 6.70 -2.85 -7.37
C ILE A 37 7.20 -2.97 -5.92
N CYS A 38 8.41 -3.46 -5.72
CA CYS A 38 8.99 -3.59 -4.38
C CYS A 38 9.73 -2.30 -3.95
N LEU A 39 9.64 -1.96 -2.66
CA LEU A 39 10.28 -0.79 -2.05
C LEU A 39 10.98 -1.17 -0.74
N GLU A 40 12.26 -0.88 -0.64
CA GLU A 40 13.01 -1.02 0.62
C GLU A 40 12.74 0.17 1.55
N ASN A 41 12.34 -0.10 2.80
CA ASN A 41 12.33 0.90 3.85
C ASN A 41 13.77 1.32 4.19
N PRO A 42 14.13 2.61 4.06
CA PRO A 42 15.50 3.07 4.32
C PRO A 42 15.97 2.78 5.75
N VAL A 43 15.06 2.72 6.73
CA VAL A 43 15.36 2.64 8.17
C VAL A 43 15.67 1.21 8.62
N ASP A 44 14.74 0.27 8.41
CA ASP A 44 14.80 -1.10 8.94
C ASP A 44 15.14 -2.17 7.88
N LYS A 45 15.26 -1.75 6.60
CA LYS A 45 15.51 -2.62 5.44
C LYS A 45 14.44 -3.66 5.14
N THR A 46 13.24 -3.52 5.71
CA THR A 46 12.07 -4.29 5.29
C THR A 46 11.70 -3.99 3.84
N ILE A 47 11.25 -5.01 3.11
CA ILE A 47 10.72 -4.85 1.76
C ILE A 47 9.20 -4.75 1.86
N ALA A 48 8.66 -3.66 1.33
CA ALA A 48 7.23 -3.51 1.08
C ALA A 48 6.91 -3.77 -0.39
N HIS A 49 5.72 -4.29 -0.63
CA HIS A 49 5.18 -4.62 -1.93
C HIS A 49 4.09 -3.60 -2.26
N CYS A 50 4.29 -2.81 -3.31
CA CYS A 50 3.42 -1.68 -3.64
C CYS A 50 2.53 -2.01 -4.84
N SER A 51 1.21 -1.92 -4.64
CA SER A 51 0.19 -2.07 -5.70
C SER A 51 -0.45 -0.71 -6.00
N VAL A 52 -0.55 -0.37 -7.29
CA VAL A 52 -1.14 0.88 -7.78
C VAL A 52 -2.55 0.61 -8.32
N MET A 53 -3.55 0.97 -7.54
CA MET A 53 -4.94 0.64 -7.80
C MET A 53 -5.66 1.75 -8.58
N GLY A 54 -6.58 1.35 -9.46
CA GLY A 54 -7.54 2.27 -10.09
C GLY A 54 -7.59 2.27 -11.61
N ARG A 55 -6.97 1.30 -12.28
CA ARG A 55 -7.02 1.17 -13.75
C ARG A 55 -8.45 1.04 -14.29
N VAL A 56 -9.33 0.39 -13.53
CA VAL A 56 -10.77 0.21 -13.84
C VAL A 56 -11.62 1.43 -13.39
N GLY A 57 -11.07 2.35 -12.60
CA GLY A 57 -11.71 3.61 -12.21
C GLY A 57 -12.57 3.59 -10.93
N ASP A 58 -12.81 2.42 -10.35
CA ASP A 58 -13.68 2.27 -9.18
C ASP A 58 -13.01 2.58 -7.85
N TYR A 59 -11.73 2.30 -7.68
CA TYR A 59 -10.98 2.61 -6.46
C TYR A 59 -9.57 3.08 -6.79
N PHE A 60 -9.17 4.27 -6.34
CA PHE A 60 -7.86 4.85 -6.64
C PHE A 60 -7.01 4.85 -5.37
N ALA A 61 -5.92 4.09 -5.35
CA ALA A 61 -5.05 4.00 -4.19
C ALA A 61 -3.62 3.58 -4.49
N LEU A 62 -2.73 3.79 -3.52
CA LEU A 62 -1.46 3.09 -3.38
C LEU A 62 -1.55 2.24 -2.10
N GLY A 63 -1.53 0.92 -2.26
CA GLY A 63 -1.38 -0.03 -1.15
C GLY A 63 0.08 -0.43 -0.98
N VAL A 64 0.60 -0.39 0.24
CA VAL A 64 2.00 -0.67 0.60
C VAL A 64 2.03 -1.79 1.63
N TYR A 65 2.26 -3.02 1.17
CA TYR A 65 2.09 -4.25 1.94
C TYR A 65 3.42 -4.78 2.48
N PHE A 66 3.53 -5.01 3.79
CA PHE A 66 4.83 -5.29 4.42
C PHE A 66 5.21 -6.77 4.43
N GLY A 67 6.42 -7.07 3.93
CA GLY A 67 7.03 -8.40 4.02
C GLY A 67 6.18 -9.53 3.41
N ASP A 68 6.49 -10.75 3.85
CA ASP A 68 5.92 -12.00 3.33
C ASP A 68 4.41 -12.09 3.58
N GLU A 69 3.92 -11.66 4.74
CA GLU A 69 2.49 -11.64 5.07
C GLU A 69 1.74 -10.62 4.20
N GLY A 70 2.30 -9.42 4.04
CA GLY A 70 1.72 -8.37 3.23
C GLY A 70 1.52 -8.81 1.78
N ILE A 71 2.53 -9.43 1.17
CA ILE A 71 2.37 -9.96 -0.20
C ILE A 71 1.40 -11.15 -0.24
N CYS A 72 1.43 -12.07 0.73
CA CYS A 72 0.42 -13.14 0.82
C CYS A 72 -1.02 -12.59 0.79
N ASN A 73 -1.28 -11.52 1.55
CA ASN A 73 -2.62 -10.95 1.65
C ASN A 73 -2.97 -10.09 0.42
N LEU A 74 -2.00 -9.46 -0.24
CA LEU A 74 -2.21 -8.83 -1.55
C LEU A 74 -2.59 -9.86 -2.62
N TRP A 75 -1.91 -11.02 -2.70
CA TRP A 75 -2.28 -12.07 -3.65
C TRP A 75 -3.67 -12.68 -3.38
N ARG A 76 -4.08 -12.80 -2.11
CA ARG A 76 -5.46 -13.18 -1.75
C ARG A 76 -6.51 -12.16 -2.20
N LEU A 77 -6.18 -10.87 -2.17
CA LEU A 77 -7.07 -9.80 -2.66
C LEU A 77 -7.17 -9.75 -4.19
N MET A 78 -6.12 -10.16 -4.91
CA MET A 78 -6.08 -10.18 -6.39
C MET A 78 -6.60 -11.48 -7.00
N GLY A 79 -6.62 -12.59 -6.24
CA GLY A 79 -7.14 -13.88 -6.69
C GLY A 79 -8.63 -14.06 -6.39
N ASP A 80 -9.28 -14.95 -7.15
CA ASP A 80 -10.65 -15.43 -6.88
C ASP A 80 -10.71 -16.39 -5.67
N ASP A 81 -10.06 -16.05 -4.55
CA ASP A 81 -10.11 -16.81 -3.30
C ASP A 81 -11.42 -16.58 -2.56
N ASN A 82 -12.49 -17.14 -3.14
CA ASN A 82 -13.85 -17.14 -2.61
C ASN A 82 -14.01 -17.90 -1.28
N THR A 83 -12.92 -18.33 -0.63
CA THR A 83 -12.95 -18.94 0.71
C THR A 83 -13.05 -17.92 1.84
N LEU A 84 -12.71 -16.64 1.57
CA LEU A 84 -12.78 -15.54 2.53
C LEU A 84 -13.91 -14.57 2.17
N SER A 85 -14.63 -14.08 3.18
CA SER A 85 -15.57 -12.98 3.02
C SER A 85 -14.85 -11.62 2.87
N ASP A 86 -15.53 -10.62 2.30
CA ASP A 86 -15.03 -9.24 2.20
C ASP A 86 -14.49 -8.70 3.53
N GLN A 87 -15.15 -9.04 4.64
CA GLN A 87 -14.74 -8.62 5.98
C GLN A 87 -13.44 -9.30 6.42
N GLU A 88 -13.23 -10.57 6.09
CA GLU A 88 -11.98 -11.29 6.37
C GLU A 88 -10.84 -10.78 5.48
N LEU A 89 -11.12 -10.49 4.20
CA LEU A 89 -10.17 -9.86 3.28
C LEU A 89 -9.69 -8.49 3.81
N ILE A 90 -10.57 -7.67 4.37
CA ILE A 90 -10.22 -6.40 5.02
C ILE A 90 -9.47 -6.65 6.34
N ASN A 91 -9.95 -7.55 7.19
CA ASN A 91 -9.38 -7.82 8.52
C ASN A 91 -7.97 -8.45 8.46
N ASN A 92 -7.59 -9.06 7.33
CA ASN A 92 -6.28 -9.65 7.11
C ASN A 92 -5.27 -8.67 6.46
N GLN A 93 -5.66 -7.45 6.11
CA GLN A 93 -4.71 -6.52 5.46
C GLN A 93 -3.60 -6.08 6.43
N ASN A 94 -2.34 -6.25 6.00
CA ASN A 94 -1.16 -5.72 6.67
C ASN A 94 -0.45 -4.71 5.75
N CYS A 95 -0.99 -3.49 5.68
CA CYS A 95 -0.49 -2.46 4.76
C CYS A 95 -0.63 -1.03 5.30
N LEU A 96 0.05 -0.10 4.63
CA LEU A 96 -0.35 1.31 4.59
C LEU A 96 -1.13 1.56 3.29
N MET A 97 -2.20 2.34 3.38
CA MET A 97 -3.03 2.71 2.25
C MET A 97 -3.05 4.24 2.11
N CYS A 98 -2.79 4.72 0.89
CA CYS A 98 -3.14 6.07 0.46
C CYS A 98 -4.25 5.96 -0.59
N SER A 99 -5.51 6.17 -0.20
CA SER A 99 -6.65 6.14 -1.12
C SER A 99 -7.19 7.53 -1.41
N PHE A 100 -7.95 7.69 -2.50
CA PHE A 100 -8.51 8.98 -2.92
C PHE A 100 -10.03 8.93 -3.00
N GLU A 101 -10.69 9.50 -1.99
CA GLU A 101 -12.11 9.33 -1.73
C GLU A 101 -12.97 10.56 -2.07
N ASP A 102 -14.29 10.38 -1.94
CA ASP A 102 -15.27 11.46 -1.90
C ASP A 102 -15.26 12.15 -0.52
N ARG A 103 -15.46 13.47 -0.50
CA ARG A 103 -15.46 14.28 0.75
C ARG A 103 -16.35 13.72 1.86
N SER A 104 -17.42 13.00 1.50
CA SER A 104 -18.41 12.44 2.42
C SER A 104 -17.96 11.20 3.19
N THR A 105 -16.85 10.55 2.80
CA THR A 105 -16.32 9.39 3.54
C THR A 105 -15.37 9.79 4.66
N LEU A 106 -14.79 11.00 4.59
CA LEU A 106 -13.77 11.47 5.53
C LEU A 106 -14.34 11.74 6.93
N THR A 107 -13.55 11.41 7.95
CA THR A 107 -13.85 11.72 9.35
C THR A 107 -13.71 13.22 9.65
N SER A 108 -14.22 13.64 10.81
CA SER A 108 -14.11 15.04 11.24
C SER A 108 -12.65 15.45 11.49
N GLU A 109 -11.84 14.49 11.93
CA GLU A 109 -10.42 14.56 12.23
C GLU A 109 -9.59 14.70 10.95
N GLU A 110 -9.89 13.93 9.91
CA GLU A 110 -9.23 14.03 8.59
C GLU A 110 -9.54 15.36 7.90
N LEU A 111 -10.82 15.76 7.91
CA LEU A 111 -11.25 17.06 7.39
C LEU A 111 -10.56 18.22 8.14
N LYS A 112 -10.36 18.07 9.46
CA LYS A 112 -9.61 19.03 10.27
C LYS A 112 -8.12 19.04 9.91
N GLN A 113 -7.48 17.88 9.78
CA GLN A 113 -6.06 17.76 9.41
C GLN A 113 -5.78 18.45 8.07
N ILE A 114 -6.61 18.20 7.05
CA ILE A 114 -6.52 18.86 5.74
C ILE A 114 -6.65 20.39 5.87
N LYS A 115 -7.62 20.85 6.66
CA LYS A 115 -7.88 22.28 6.89
C LYS A 115 -6.73 22.97 7.65
N ASP A 116 -6.19 22.33 8.69
CA ASP A 116 -5.13 22.89 9.53
C ASP A 116 -3.80 23.03 8.74
N LEU A 117 -3.61 22.20 7.70
CA LEU A 117 -2.53 22.33 6.72
C LEU A 117 -2.77 23.41 5.66
N GLY A 118 -3.97 23.99 5.59
CA GLY A 118 -4.36 24.98 4.58
C GLY A 118 -4.72 24.38 3.22
N LEU A 119 -4.99 23.07 3.16
CA LEU A 119 -5.30 22.34 1.93
C LEU A 119 -6.82 22.29 1.68
N SER A 120 -7.20 22.09 0.43
CA SER A 120 -8.60 21.89 0.03
C SER A 120 -8.67 21.14 -1.30
N PHE A 121 -9.61 20.20 -1.42
CA PHE A 121 -9.82 19.37 -2.61
C PHE A 121 -11.23 19.58 -3.17
N ARG A 122 -11.44 19.32 -4.47
CA ARG A 122 -12.73 19.49 -5.14
C ARG A 122 -12.93 18.40 -6.18
N GLY A 123 -14.15 17.88 -6.26
CA GLY A 123 -14.51 16.77 -7.16
C GLY A 123 -14.61 15.43 -6.42
N LYS A 124 -15.04 14.41 -7.17
CA LYS A 124 -15.17 13.03 -6.68
C LYS A 124 -13.83 12.31 -6.68
N LYS A 125 -13.61 11.43 -5.69
CA LYS A 125 -12.40 10.63 -5.53
C LYS A 125 -11.12 11.47 -5.59
N GLN A 126 -11.11 12.62 -4.90
CA GLN A 126 -10.01 13.60 -4.87
C GLN A 126 -9.44 13.87 -3.46
N TRP A 127 -10.04 13.30 -2.42
CA TRP A 127 -9.65 13.57 -1.04
C TRP A 127 -8.70 12.45 -0.56
N PRO A 128 -7.39 12.69 -0.43
CA PRO A 128 -6.47 11.67 0.06
C PRO A 128 -6.75 11.32 1.51
N ILE A 129 -6.91 10.01 1.78
CA ILE A 129 -6.99 9.39 3.10
C ILE A 129 -5.74 8.53 3.30
N PHE A 130 -5.19 8.53 4.51
CA PHE A 130 -4.02 7.73 4.89
C PHE A 130 -4.37 6.82 6.05
N CYS A 131 -4.29 5.51 5.82
CA CYS A 131 -4.76 4.51 6.79
C CYS A 131 -3.74 3.39 6.98
N ARG A 132 -3.61 2.93 8.23
CA ARG A 132 -2.87 1.73 8.63
C ARG A 132 -3.89 0.60 8.80
N TYR A 133 -3.73 -0.45 8.02
CA TYR A 133 -4.44 -1.72 8.18
C TYR A 133 -3.51 -2.69 8.89
N GLU A 134 -3.94 -3.21 10.04
CA GLU A 134 -3.19 -4.18 10.84
C GLU A 134 -4.08 -5.40 11.14
N PRO A 135 -3.60 -6.64 10.94
CA PRO A 135 -4.44 -7.82 11.05
C PRO A 135 -5.17 -7.94 12.39
N GLY A 136 -6.50 -8.12 12.33
CA GLY A 136 -7.36 -8.22 13.51
C GLY A 136 -7.69 -6.89 14.22
N PHE A 137 -7.23 -5.75 13.71
CA PHE A 137 -7.58 -4.42 14.23
C PHE A 137 -8.45 -3.63 13.25
N PHE A 138 -9.21 -2.67 13.76
CA PHE A 138 -9.94 -1.71 12.93
C PHE A 138 -8.95 -0.77 12.22
N PRO A 139 -9.15 -0.44 10.92
CA PRO A 139 -8.24 0.44 10.18
C PRO A 139 -8.08 1.80 10.88
N TRP A 140 -6.83 2.27 11.03
CA TRP A 140 -6.52 3.38 11.93
C TRP A 140 -5.61 4.45 11.33
N TYR A 141 -5.45 5.56 12.04
CA TYR A 141 -4.56 6.65 11.65
C TYR A 141 -3.10 6.21 11.66
N ILE A 142 -2.37 6.57 10.62
CA ILE A 142 -0.94 6.31 10.51
C ILE A 142 -0.13 7.06 11.58
N ASN A 143 0.97 6.43 11.99
CA ASN A 143 1.94 6.95 12.93
C ASN A 143 3.04 7.78 12.23
N LYS A 144 3.98 8.34 13.02
CA LYS A 144 5.08 9.18 12.52
C LYS A 144 5.98 8.48 11.48
N GLU A 145 6.35 7.23 11.73
CA GLU A 145 7.27 6.44 10.90
C GLU A 145 6.58 5.98 9.62
N GLU A 146 5.33 5.52 9.76
CA GLU A 146 4.44 5.18 8.64
C GLU A 146 4.19 6.37 7.71
N CYS A 147 4.05 7.58 8.25
CA CYS A 147 3.93 8.81 7.47
C CYS A 147 5.18 9.11 6.64
N ILE A 148 6.38 8.93 7.21
CA ILE A 148 7.64 9.06 6.46
C ILE A 148 7.72 8.00 5.35
N PHE A 149 7.42 6.73 5.68
CA PHE A 149 7.56 5.64 4.73
C PHE A 149 6.53 5.71 3.59
N LEU A 150 5.27 6.03 3.87
CA LEU A 150 4.23 6.25 2.85
C LEU A 150 4.56 7.45 1.96
N THR A 151 5.19 8.49 2.51
CA THR A 151 5.73 9.62 1.72
C THR A 151 6.82 9.17 0.76
N HIS A 152 7.74 8.29 1.20
CA HIS A 152 8.73 7.68 0.32
C HIS A 152 8.07 6.80 -0.74
N ALA A 153 7.08 5.98 -0.38
CA ALA A 153 6.37 5.11 -1.32
C ALA A 153 5.68 5.92 -2.44
N LEU A 154 4.87 6.92 -2.09
CA LEU A 154 4.22 7.79 -3.07
C LEU A 154 5.24 8.47 -4.01
N LYS A 155 6.34 9.01 -3.47
CA LYS A 155 7.39 9.67 -4.27
C LYS A 155 8.15 8.68 -5.17
N GLN A 156 8.50 7.50 -4.66
CA GLN A 156 9.36 6.54 -5.38
C GLN A 156 8.60 5.67 -6.38
N ILE A 157 7.40 5.20 -6.04
CA ILE A 157 6.54 4.46 -6.98
C ILE A 157 6.17 5.35 -8.17
N LEU A 158 5.97 6.66 -7.94
CA LEU A 158 5.73 7.60 -9.02
C LEU A 158 6.93 7.73 -9.98
N ILE A 159 8.17 7.74 -9.46
CA ILE A 159 9.39 7.72 -10.27
C ILE A 159 9.50 6.42 -11.09
N VAL A 160 9.37 5.25 -10.45
CA VAL A 160 9.42 3.95 -11.15
C VAL A 160 8.34 3.87 -12.23
N SER A 161 7.12 4.32 -11.92
CA SER A 161 6.00 4.36 -12.86
C SER A 161 6.29 5.27 -14.08
N ARG A 162 6.98 6.41 -13.90
CA ARG A 162 7.47 7.22 -15.04
C ARG A 162 8.56 6.50 -15.83
N ASP A 163 9.53 5.89 -15.17
CA ASP A 163 10.63 5.21 -15.87
C ASP A 163 10.15 3.98 -16.66
N ILE A 164 9.10 3.29 -16.21
CA ILE A 164 8.37 2.28 -16.99
C ILE A 164 7.68 2.92 -18.22
N SER A 165 6.97 4.04 -18.01
CA SER A 165 6.29 4.79 -19.08
C SER A 165 7.24 5.31 -20.17
N ASP A 166 8.48 5.61 -19.79
CA ASP A 166 9.55 6.09 -20.68
C ASP A 166 10.35 4.95 -21.32
N GLY A 167 10.04 3.68 -21.02
CA GLY A 167 10.77 2.51 -21.51
C GLY A 167 12.19 2.32 -20.94
N LYS A 168 12.50 2.94 -19.79
CA LYS A 168 13.78 2.80 -19.08
C LYS A 168 13.78 1.63 -18.09
N LEU A 169 12.60 1.22 -17.64
CA LEU A 169 12.35 0.06 -16.79
C LEU A 169 11.23 -0.77 -17.40
N GLU A 170 11.21 -2.06 -17.03
CA GLU A 170 10.20 -3.02 -17.45
C GLU A 170 9.95 -3.95 -16.26
N ILE A 171 8.67 -4.18 -15.95
CA ILE A 171 8.24 -5.24 -15.03
C ILE A 171 8.00 -6.47 -15.90
N ASP A 172 8.57 -7.60 -15.53
CA ASP A 172 8.54 -8.83 -16.31
C ASP A 172 7.82 -9.91 -15.48
N THR A 173 6.52 -9.71 -15.29
CA THR A 173 5.65 -10.63 -14.54
C THR A 173 5.62 -12.02 -15.17
N ASP A 174 5.78 -12.11 -16.49
CA ASP A 174 5.75 -13.37 -17.25
C ASP A 174 6.94 -14.28 -16.91
N ASN A 175 8.13 -13.70 -16.68
CA ASN A 175 9.28 -14.43 -16.14
C ASN A 175 9.34 -14.42 -14.60
N GLY A 176 8.32 -13.90 -13.92
CA GLY A 176 8.26 -13.83 -12.46
C GLY A 176 9.25 -12.85 -11.85
N GLU A 177 9.56 -11.74 -12.52
CA GLU A 177 10.43 -10.67 -12.02
C GLU A 177 9.67 -9.36 -11.78
N THR A 178 10.17 -8.55 -10.84
CA THR A 178 9.73 -7.17 -10.62
C THR A 178 10.90 -6.25 -10.27
N ILE A 179 10.64 -4.94 -10.17
CA ILE A 179 11.58 -3.91 -9.75
C ILE A 179 11.56 -3.78 -8.23
N LEU A 180 12.74 -3.90 -7.58
CA LEU A 180 12.98 -3.40 -6.24
C LEU A 180 13.68 -2.02 -6.30
N ARG A 181 12.98 -1.01 -5.80
CA ARG A 181 13.48 0.32 -5.52
C ARG A 181 14.09 0.36 -4.12
N TYR A 182 15.39 0.59 -4.01
CA TYR A 182 16.10 0.59 -2.72
C TYR A 182 16.95 1.85 -2.54
N SER A 183 17.45 2.11 -1.32
CA SER A 183 18.23 3.32 -1.04
C SER A 183 19.49 3.08 -0.21
N GLN A 184 20.48 3.93 -0.47
CA GLN A 184 21.72 4.02 0.29
C GLN A 184 21.89 5.44 0.79
N GLU A 185 22.34 5.60 2.04
CA GLU A 185 22.66 6.91 2.57
C GLU A 185 24.05 7.33 2.12
N GLN A 186 24.14 8.46 1.42
CA GLN A 186 25.38 9.11 1.04
C GLN A 186 25.33 10.58 1.44
N ASN A 187 26.31 11.04 2.22
CA ASN A 187 26.44 12.43 2.67
C ASN A 187 25.17 13.00 3.35
N GLY A 188 24.47 12.18 4.17
CA GLY A 188 23.23 12.58 4.85
C GLY A 188 22.00 12.67 3.94
N LYS A 189 22.02 12.02 2.76
CA LYS A 189 20.91 11.96 1.81
C LYS A 189 20.69 10.53 1.33
N LEU A 190 19.42 10.17 1.11
CA LEU A 190 19.06 8.91 0.47
C LEU A 190 19.22 9.01 -1.04
N GLU A 191 20.17 8.26 -1.60
CA GLU A 191 20.25 7.99 -3.03
C GLU A 191 19.48 6.71 -3.35
N TRP A 192 18.71 6.72 -4.44
CA TRP A 192 17.72 5.67 -4.75
C TRP A 192 18.05 4.95 -6.06
N TYR A 193 18.05 3.62 -5.98
CA TYR A 193 18.54 2.70 -7.00
C TYR A 193 17.47 1.67 -7.38
N ASN A 194 17.59 1.08 -8.58
CA ASN A 194 16.69 0.05 -9.09
C ASN A 194 17.47 -1.26 -9.26
N LYS A 195 16.86 -2.40 -8.91
CA LYS A 195 17.32 -3.73 -9.34
C LYS A 195 16.13 -4.61 -9.68
N LYS A 196 16.28 -5.51 -10.65
CA LYS A 196 15.32 -6.61 -10.84
C LYS A 196 15.45 -7.61 -9.70
N VAL A 197 14.33 -8.18 -9.26
CA VAL A 197 14.22 -9.23 -8.24
C VAL A 197 13.11 -10.21 -8.63
N PRO A 198 13.15 -11.47 -8.16
CA PRO A 198 11.99 -12.35 -8.28
C PRO A 198 10.76 -11.74 -7.62
N LEU A 199 9.62 -11.79 -8.30
CA LEU A 199 8.31 -11.49 -7.73
C LEU A 199 7.92 -12.65 -6.81
N MET A 200 7.70 -12.35 -5.53
CA MET A 200 7.30 -13.36 -4.56
C MET A 200 5.84 -13.77 -4.78
N VAL A 201 5.64 -14.90 -5.44
CA VAL A 201 4.32 -15.56 -5.59
C VAL A 201 4.16 -16.58 -4.45
N PRO A 202 3.20 -16.40 -3.52
CA PRO A 202 2.99 -17.30 -2.41
C PRO A 202 2.32 -18.60 -2.88
N ILE A 203 2.82 -19.74 -2.40
CA ILE A 203 2.19 -21.03 -2.62
C ILE A 203 1.22 -21.27 -1.46
N VAL A 204 -0.09 -21.19 -1.72
CA VAL A 204 -1.11 -21.47 -0.71
C VAL A 204 -1.20 -22.98 -0.50
N SER A 205 -0.73 -23.45 0.66
CA SER A 205 -0.85 -24.86 1.07
C SER A 205 -1.98 -25.02 2.06
N TYR A 206 -3.14 -25.48 1.60
CA TYR A 206 -4.23 -25.91 2.47
C TYR A 206 -3.91 -27.28 3.06
N SER A 207 -3.61 -27.34 4.35
CA SER A 207 -3.63 -28.57 5.15
C SER A 207 -5.00 -28.69 5.81
N PRO A 208 -5.98 -29.41 5.23
CA PRO A 208 -7.27 -29.59 5.86
C PRO A 208 -7.09 -30.29 7.22
N VAL A 209 -7.81 -29.82 8.24
CA VAL A 209 -7.85 -30.51 9.52
C VAL A 209 -8.71 -31.77 9.35
N GLU A 210 -8.07 -32.93 9.26
CA GLU A 210 -8.76 -34.21 9.28
C GLU A 210 -9.37 -34.47 10.68
N ILE A 211 -10.65 -34.13 10.84
CA ILE A 211 -11.43 -34.51 12.02
C ILE A 211 -11.75 -36.01 11.89
N THR A 212 -11.00 -36.84 12.61
CA THR A 212 -11.20 -38.31 12.64
C THR A 212 -12.23 -38.78 13.66
N ASP A 213 -12.79 -37.87 14.47
CA ASP A 213 -13.86 -38.17 15.42
C ASP A 213 -15.25 -37.98 14.76
N GLU A 214 -15.81 -39.09 14.27
CA GLU A 214 -17.15 -39.12 13.67
C GLU A 214 -18.25 -38.61 14.62
N LEU A 215 -18.12 -38.80 15.94
CA LEU A 215 -19.12 -38.35 16.92
C LEU A 215 -19.06 -36.84 17.14
N LEU A 216 -17.90 -36.22 16.92
CA LEU A 216 -17.76 -34.77 16.94
C LEU A 216 -18.44 -34.13 15.72
N ILE A 217 -18.28 -34.73 14.53
CA ILE A 217 -18.90 -34.26 13.28
C ILE A 217 -20.43 -34.22 13.36
N TYR A 218 -21.06 -35.20 14.01
CA TYR A 218 -22.53 -35.22 14.22
C TYR A 218 -23.06 -34.21 15.25
N ARG A 219 -22.22 -33.35 15.84
CA ARG A 219 -22.58 -32.40 16.91
C ARG A 219 -22.30 -30.94 16.59
N ILE A 220 -21.78 -30.65 15.39
CA ILE A 220 -21.51 -29.31 14.85
C ILE A 220 -22.60 -28.98 13.83
#